data_AF-A0A8S0TZJ6-F1
#
_entry.id   AF-A0A8S0TZJ6-F1
#
_cell.length_a   1.000
_cell.length_b   1.000
_cell.length_c   1.000
_cell.angle_alpha   90.00
_cell.angle_beta   90.00
_cell.angle_gamma   90.00
#
_symmetry.space_group_name_H-M   'P 1'
#
loop_
_entity.id
_entity.type
_entity.pdbx_description
1 polymer ?
#
loop_
_entity_poly.entity_id
_entity_poly.type
_entity_poly.pdbx_seq_one_letter_code
_entity_poly.pdbx_strand_id
1 'polypeptide(L)'
;MLRTVRHIGGAMRGAGAEQIPVLVRTLNESKVSKNALRFFYSLGYKLDHELLRVGFAFHFQKGAQITVTVSSVNKMLKLHATDEAVPVTPGIQLVEVTAPASSENYTEVVVAVSSFCEYLAPLLHLSKPGVSTGVVPTAAAAAASLMSDGGGTTL
;
A
#
# COMPACT_ATOMS: atom_id res chain seq x y z
N MET A 1 22.11 2.59 5.43
CA MET A 1 20.71 2.85 5.05
C MET A 1 20.66 3.12 3.57
N LEU A 2 20.14 2.16 2.81
CA LEU A 2 19.84 2.30 1.39
C LEU A 2 18.60 3.19 1.27
N ARG A 3 18.61 4.20 0.41
CA ARG A 3 17.43 5.04 0.13
C ARG A 3 16.90 4.68 -1.25
N THR A 4 15.63 4.96 -1.45
CA THR A 4 14.94 4.67 -2.71
C THR A 4 14.21 5.91 -3.18
N VAL A 5 14.33 6.22 -4.46
CA VAL A 5 13.52 7.23 -5.14
C VAL A 5 12.48 6.50 -5.97
N ARG A 6 11.23 6.94 -5.86
CA ARG A 6 10.13 6.42 -6.67
C ARG A 6 9.46 7.57 -7.41
N HIS A 7 9.29 7.39 -8.72
CA HIS A 7 8.37 8.18 -9.52
C HIS A 7 7.05 7.40 -9.62
N ILE A 8 5.98 8.00 -9.10
CA ILE A 8 4.63 7.39 -9.10
C ILE A 8 3.80 8.17 -10.13
N GLY A 9 3.49 7.52 -11.24
CA GLY A 9 2.65 8.09 -12.29
C GLY A 9 1.18 8.18 -11.89
N GLY A 10 0.40 8.90 -12.70
CA GLY A 10 -1.05 8.96 -12.56
C GLY A 10 -1.70 7.58 -12.72
N ALA A 11 -2.90 7.43 -12.15
CA ALA A 11 -3.73 6.27 -12.40
C ALA A 11 -4.10 6.19 -13.89
N MET A 12 -4.14 4.97 -14.43
CA MET A 12 -4.69 4.67 -15.75
C MET A 12 -6.11 5.22 -15.86
N ARG A 13 -6.45 5.82 -17.00
CA ARG A 13 -7.75 6.47 -17.27
C ARG A 13 -8.40 5.91 -18.52
N GLY A 14 -9.70 6.14 -18.67
CA GLY A 14 -10.50 5.74 -19.84
C GLY A 14 -11.38 4.53 -19.55
N ALA A 15 -12.19 4.12 -20.54
CA ALA A 15 -13.21 3.09 -20.38
C ALA A 15 -12.65 1.76 -19.85
N GLY A 16 -11.46 1.35 -20.31
CA GLY A 16 -10.80 0.14 -19.80
C GLY A 16 -10.39 0.25 -18.34
N ALA A 17 -10.05 1.44 -17.84
CA ALA A 17 -9.72 1.63 -16.43
C ALA A 17 -10.95 1.55 -15.53
N GLU A 18 -12.12 2.01 -15.97
CA GLU A 18 -13.37 1.96 -15.19
C GLU A 18 -13.90 0.53 -15.03
N GLN A 19 -13.65 -0.34 -16.00
CA GLN A 19 -14.05 -1.76 -15.94
C GLN A 19 -13.16 -2.60 -15.02
N ILE A 20 -12.00 -2.07 -14.61
CA ILE A 20 -11.04 -2.78 -13.77
C ILE A 20 -11.28 -2.41 -12.29
N PRO A 21 -11.47 -3.39 -11.39
CA PRO A 21 -11.77 -3.15 -9.97
C PRO A 21 -10.55 -2.71 -9.16
N VAL A 22 -9.36 -2.73 -9.76
CA VAL A 22 -8.10 -2.28 -9.15
C VAL A 22 -7.55 -1.05 -9.87
N LEU A 23 -6.72 -0.27 -9.17
CA LEU A 23 -6.06 0.89 -9.77
C LEU A 23 -4.70 0.48 -10.34
N VAL A 24 -4.51 0.68 -11.64
CA VAL A 24 -3.22 0.49 -12.32
C VAL A 24 -2.54 1.84 -12.49
N ARG A 25 -1.24 1.93 -12.18
CA ARG A 25 -0.41 3.12 -12.42
C ARG A 25 1.04 2.75 -12.68
N THR A 26 1.77 3.61 -13.38
CA THR A 26 3.21 3.44 -13.61
C THR A 26 3.99 3.75 -12.34
N LEU A 27 5.01 2.94 -12.04
CA LEU A 27 5.94 3.18 -10.94
C LEU A 27 7.36 2.88 -11.41
N ASN A 28 8.25 3.85 -11.27
CA ASN A 28 9.68 3.68 -11.55
C ASN A 28 10.43 3.85 -10.24
N GLU A 29 11.29 2.88 -9.92
CA GLU A 29 12.05 2.85 -8.68
C GLU A 29 13.55 2.82 -8.97
N SER A 30 14.32 3.58 -8.19
CA SER A 30 15.78 3.55 -8.23
C SER A 30 16.40 3.63 -6.84
N LYS A 31 17.48 2.87 -6.63
CA LYS A 31 18.28 2.91 -5.40
C LYS A 31 19.19 4.12 -5.44
N VAL A 32 19.27 4.84 -4.33
CA VAL A 32 20.06 6.06 -4.21
C VAL A 32 20.91 6.08 -2.94
N SER A 33 21.95 6.90 -2.98
CA SER A 33 22.81 7.15 -1.83
C SER A 33 22.15 8.11 -0.82
N LYS A 34 22.83 8.34 0.31
CA LYS A 34 22.36 9.23 1.37
C LYS A 34 22.22 10.70 0.92
N ASN A 35 22.81 11.10 -0.21
CA ASN A 35 22.82 12.48 -0.68
C ASN A 35 21.64 12.85 -1.58
N ALA A 36 20.65 11.96 -1.75
CA ALA A 36 19.51 12.17 -2.64
C ALA A 36 18.78 13.51 -2.44
N LEU A 37 18.53 13.93 -1.19
CA LEU A 37 17.84 15.19 -0.91
C LEU A 37 18.62 16.42 -1.43
N ARG A 38 19.94 16.44 -1.20
CA ARG A 38 20.82 17.51 -1.71
C ARG A 38 20.86 17.52 -3.23
N PHE A 39 20.90 16.34 -3.85
CA PHE A 39 20.85 16.19 -5.30
C PHE A 39 19.55 16.79 -5.88
N PHE A 40 18.39 16.48 -5.30
CA PHE A 40 17.12 17.07 -5.75
C PHE A 40 17.06 18.58 -5.57
N TYR A 41 17.60 19.12 -4.49
CA TYR A 41 17.71 20.58 -4.31
C TYR A 41 18.61 21.23 -5.38
N SER A 42 19.73 20.59 -5.75
CA SER A 42 20.58 21.09 -6.83
C SER A 42 19.91 21.07 -8.21
N LEU A 43 18.93 20.18 -8.41
CA LEU A 43 18.09 20.14 -9.60
C LEU A 43 16.92 21.15 -9.56
N GLY A 44 16.78 21.92 -8.48
CA GLY A 44 15.71 22.92 -8.33
C GLY A 44 14.42 22.41 -7.68
N TYR A 45 14.36 21.14 -7.26
CA TYR A 45 13.21 20.64 -6.50
C TYR A 45 13.19 21.22 -5.09
N LYS A 46 12.00 21.29 -4.50
CA LYS A 46 11.79 21.66 -3.09
C LYS A 46 11.08 20.52 -2.40
N LEU A 47 11.43 20.29 -1.13
CA LEU A 47 10.70 19.36 -0.30
C LEU A 47 9.35 19.97 0.05
N ASP A 48 8.28 19.24 -0.28
CA ASP A 48 6.91 19.68 -0.02
C ASP A 48 6.43 19.19 1.36
N HIS A 49 6.47 17.88 1.60
CA HIS A 49 6.08 17.27 2.86
C HIS A 49 6.88 16.01 3.16
N GLU A 50 6.92 15.63 4.44
CA GLU A 50 7.52 14.38 4.93
C GLU A 50 6.47 13.63 5.75
N LEU A 51 6.33 12.33 5.48
CA LEU A 51 5.40 11.43 6.15
C LEU A 51 6.16 10.25 6.72
N LEU A 52 5.78 9.82 7.92
CA LEU A 52 6.27 8.61 8.57
C LEU A 52 5.18 7.54 8.52
N ARG A 53 5.46 6.45 7.80
CA ARG A 53 4.58 5.28 7.72
C ARG A 53 5.08 4.20 8.68
N VAL A 54 4.22 3.75 9.59
CA VAL A 54 4.53 2.71 10.60
C VAL A 54 3.52 1.58 10.47
N GLY A 55 3.98 0.34 10.39
CA GLY A 55 3.09 -0.81 10.25
C GLY A 55 3.78 -2.08 9.78
N PHE A 56 2.98 -2.99 9.21
CA PHE A 56 3.40 -4.31 8.76
C PHE A 56 3.23 -4.46 7.25
N ALA A 57 4.07 -5.28 6.65
CA ALA A 57 3.97 -5.70 5.26
C ALA A 57 3.99 -7.24 5.20
N PHE A 58 2.96 -7.81 4.58
CA PHE A 58 2.84 -9.24 4.33
C PHE A 58 3.02 -9.49 2.84
N HIS A 59 3.83 -10.50 2.50
CA HIS A 59 4.17 -10.82 1.12
C HIS A 59 3.60 -12.21 0.79
N PHE A 60 2.81 -12.29 -0.27
CA PHE A 60 2.15 -13.51 -0.73
C PHE A 60 2.55 -13.80 -2.16
N GLN A 61 2.59 -15.09 -2.51
CA GLN A 61 2.75 -15.56 -3.88
C GLN A 61 1.47 -16.32 -4.28
N LYS A 62 0.55 -15.65 -4.96
CA LYS A 62 -0.74 -16.23 -5.37
C LYS A 62 -1.14 -15.67 -6.74
N GLY A 63 -0.66 -16.30 -7.81
CA GLY A 63 -0.79 -15.81 -9.19
C GLY A 63 0.10 -14.60 -9.53
N ALA A 64 0.37 -13.73 -8.54
CA ALA A 64 1.35 -12.65 -8.58
C ALA A 64 2.03 -12.48 -7.22
N GLN A 65 3.12 -11.71 -7.19
CA GLN A 65 3.73 -11.25 -5.94
C GLN A 65 2.87 -10.15 -5.33
N ILE A 66 1.99 -10.51 -4.40
CA ILE A 66 1.06 -9.59 -3.75
C ILE A 66 1.66 -9.11 -2.42
N THR A 67 1.65 -7.80 -2.20
CA THR A 67 2.06 -7.18 -0.95
C THR A 67 0.84 -6.54 -0.30
N VAL A 68 0.54 -6.95 0.93
CA VAL A 68 -0.47 -6.33 1.78
C VAL A 68 0.24 -5.51 2.83
N THR A 69 -0.04 -4.20 2.88
CA THR A 69 0.50 -3.32 3.91
C THR A 69 -0.63 -2.83 4.81
N VAL A 70 -0.44 -2.95 6.12
CA VAL A 70 -1.34 -2.41 7.15
C VAL A 70 -0.55 -1.38 7.93
N SER A 71 -0.94 -0.11 7.87
CA SER A 71 -0.10 0.98 8.38
C SER A 71 -0.85 2.20 8.89
N SER A 72 -0.27 2.86 9.88
CA SER A 72 -0.59 4.24 10.24
C SER A 72 0.32 5.20 9.45
N VAL A 73 -0.26 6.31 8.98
CA VAL A 73 0.45 7.40 8.31
C VAL A 73 0.49 8.59 9.26
N ASN A 74 1.70 9.07 9.54
CA ASN A 74 1.96 10.16 10.47
C ASN A 74 2.59 11.33 9.71
N LYS A 75 2.14 12.55 10.01
CA LYS A 75 2.75 13.77 9.51
C LYS A 75 3.96 14.12 10.36
N MET A 76 5.05 14.48 9.71
CA MET A 76 6.25 15.00 10.39
C MET A 76 6.07 16.51 10.61
N LEU A 77 5.96 16.94 11.87
CA LEU A 77 5.84 18.37 12.21
C LEU A 77 7.17 19.11 12.05
N LYS A 78 8.26 18.39 12.28
CA LYS A 78 9.64 18.85 12.11
C LYS A 78 10.39 17.83 11.26
N LEU A 79 11.19 18.36 10.33
CA LEU A 79 11.92 17.54 9.38
C LEU A 79 12.81 16.53 10.10
N HIS A 80 12.67 15.25 9.74
CA HIS A 80 13.42 14.11 10.25
C HIS A 80 13.25 13.78 11.76
N ALA A 81 12.39 14.49 12.50
CA ALA A 81 12.11 14.23 13.91
C ALA A 81 10.98 13.19 14.07
N THR A 82 11.33 11.90 13.97
CA THR A 82 10.35 10.80 13.92
C THR A 82 9.59 10.60 15.23
N ASP A 83 10.18 11.04 16.33
CA ASP A 83 9.60 11.04 17.69
C ASP A 83 8.48 12.07 17.87
N GLU A 84 8.48 13.15 17.08
CA GLU A 84 7.47 14.21 17.09
C GLU A 84 6.35 13.97 16.05
N ALA A 85 6.32 12.80 15.40
CA ALA A 85 5.35 12.50 14.34
C ALA A 85 3.93 12.32 14.90
N VAL A 86 2.93 12.91 14.22
CA VAL A 86 1.52 12.87 14.65
C VAL A 86 0.67 12.12 13.63
N PRO A 87 -0.20 11.18 14.04
CA PRO A 87 -1.06 10.45 13.11
C PRO A 87 -2.00 11.36 12.33
N VAL A 88 -2.07 11.17 11.01
CA VAL A 88 -2.98 11.91 10.13
C VAL A 88 -4.43 11.49 10.37
N THR A 89 -4.65 10.19 10.61
CA THR A 89 -5.95 9.59 10.92
C THR A 89 -5.85 8.74 12.19
N PRO A 90 -5.99 9.34 13.39
CA PRO A 90 -5.92 8.61 14.64
C PRO A 90 -6.94 7.47 14.72
N GLY A 91 -6.52 6.30 15.19
CA GLY A 91 -7.39 5.13 15.34
C GLY A 91 -7.73 4.39 14.04
N ILE A 92 -7.26 4.86 12.88
CA ILE A 92 -7.51 4.24 11.58
C ILE A 92 -6.19 3.73 10.99
N GLN A 93 -6.21 2.49 10.50
CA GLN A 93 -5.11 1.90 9.75
C GLN A 93 -5.46 1.85 8.26
N LEU A 94 -4.51 2.25 7.42
CA LEU A 94 -4.61 2.10 5.98
C LEU A 94 -4.17 0.70 5.59
N VAL A 95 -5.05 -0.04 4.93
CA VAL A 95 -4.75 -1.34 4.30
C VAL A 95 -4.63 -1.13 2.80
N GLU A 96 -3.47 -1.49 2.23
CA GLU A 96 -3.26 -1.46 0.79
C GLU A 96 -2.83 -2.84 0.30
N VAL A 97 -3.43 -3.29 -0.81
CA VAL A 97 -3.02 -4.48 -1.54
C VAL A 97 -2.40 -4.02 -2.86
N THR A 98 -1.15 -4.38 -3.09
CA THR A 98 -0.39 -3.97 -4.28
C THR A 98 0.35 -5.16 -4.88
N ALA A 99 0.55 -5.15 -6.19
CA ALA A 99 1.38 -6.13 -6.88
C ALA A 99 2.12 -5.42 -8.04
N PRO A 100 3.41 -5.70 -8.25
CA PRO A 100 4.12 -5.20 -9.41
C PRO A 100 3.61 -5.90 -10.67
N ALA A 101 3.55 -5.14 -11.77
CA ALA A 101 3.17 -5.65 -13.08
C ALA A 101 4.05 -5.03 -14.17
N SER A 102 4.23 -5.77 -15.26
CA SER A 102 4.80 -5.31 -16.51
C SER A 102 3.69 -4.98 -17.52
N SER A 103 4.04 -4.36 -18.65
CA SER A 103 3.09 -4.10 -19.73
C SER A 103 2.48 -5.38 -20.30
N GLU A 104 3.20 -6.50 -20.20
CA GLU A 104 2.83 -7.77 -20.83
C GLU A 104 1.89 -8.60 -19.96
N ASN A 105 1.94 -8.44 -18.64
CA ASN A 105 1.21 -9.32 -17.69
C ASN A 105 0.24 -8.60 -16.75
N TYR A 106 0.02 -7.29 -16.93
CA TYR A 106 -0.82 -6.54 -15.97
C TYR A 106 -2.24 -7.09 -15.87
N THR A 107 -2.82 -7.62 -16.94
CA THR A 107 -4.16 -8.23 -16.93
C THR A 107 -4.22 -9.43 -15.99
N GLU A 108 -3.21 -10.28 -15.98
CA GLU A 108 -3.12 -11.45 -15.09
C GLU A 108 -2.94 -11.01 -13.63
N VAL A 109 -2.10 -9.99 -13.40
CA VAL A 109 -1.88 -9.42 -12.06
C VAL A 109 -3.17 -8.78 -11.53
N VAL A 110 -3.94 -8.09 -12.38
CA VAL A 110 -5.25 -7.51 -12.04
C VAL A 110 -6.21 -8.60 -11.55
N VAL A 111 -6.28 -9.72 -12.26
CA VAL A 111 -7.14 -10.87 -11.88
C VAL A 111 -6.67 -11.46 -10.54
N ALA A 112 -5.37 -11.66 -10.36
CA ALA A 112 -4.80 -12.20 -9.12
C ALA A 112 -5.08 -11.30 -7.91
N VAL A 113 -4.89 -9.98 -8.04
CA VAL A 113 -5.18 -9.02 -6.96
C VAL A 113 -6.68 -8.99 -6.67
N SER A 114 -7.54 -9.03 -7.69
CA SER A 114 -8.99 -9.00 -7.51
C SER A 114 -9.49 -10.23 -6.76
N SER A 115 -9.07 -11.43 -7.18
CA SER A 115 -9.37 -12.68 -6.47
C SER A 115 -8.82 -12.70 -5.04
N PHE A 116 -7.66 -12.09 -4.82
CA PHE A 116 -7.09 -11.98 -3.48
C PHE A 116 -7.88 -11.02 -2.58
N CYS A 117 -8.37 -9.90 -3.12
CA CYS A 117 -9.25 -8.99 -2.39
C CYS A 117 -10.57 -9.66 -2.00
N GLU A 118 -11.16 -10.46 -2.90
CA GLU A 118 -12.36 -11.27 -2.60
C GLU A 118 -12.10 -12.29 -1.48
N TYR A 119 -10.92 -12.92 -1.49
CA TYR A 119 -10.49 -13.82 -0.42
C TYR A 119 -10.40 -13.12 0.94
N LEU A 120 -10.04 -11.83 0.97
CA LEU A 120 -9.98 -11.01 2.19
C LEU A 120 -11.32 -10.39 2.60
N ALA A 121 -12.35 -10.46 1.75
CA ALA A 121 -13.65 -9.81 1.99
C ALA A 121 -14.30 -10.15 3.35
N PRO A 122 -14.17 -11.37 3.91
CA PRO A 122 -14.69 -11.67 5.26
C PRO A 122 -14.00 -10.90 6.39
N LEU A 123 -12.77 -10.41 6.18
CA LEU A 123 -11.96 -9.73 7.20
C LEU A 123 -12.01 -8.21 7.08
N LEU A 124 -11.92 -7.72 5.84
CA LEU A 124 -11.95 -6.30 5.54
C LEU A 124 -12.55 -6.04 4.16
N HIS A 125 -13.19 -4.88 4.02
CA HIS A 125 -13.70 -4.44 2.73
C HIS A 125 -12.63 -3.61 2.00
N LEU A 126 -12.18 -4.11 0.85
CA LEU A 126 -11.22 -3.43 -0.01
C LEU A 126 -11.95 -2.81 -1.21
N SER A 127 -11.63 -1.56 -1.51
CA SER A 127 -12.15 -0.85 -2.66
C SER A 127 -11.05 -0.30 -3.55
N LYS A 128 -11.38 -0.03 -4.81
CA LYS A 128 -10.51 0.70 -5.72
C LYS A 128 -10.19 2.07 -5.13
N PRO A 129 -8.91 2.47 -4.98
CA PRO A 129 -8.58 3.79 -4.45
C PRO A 129 -9.25 4.91 -5.26
N GLY A 130 -9.88 5.86 -4.56
CA GLY A 130 -10.70 6.92 -5.15
C GLY A 130 -12.21 6.62 -5.15
N VAL A 131 -12.61 5.35 -4.98
CA VAL A 131 -14.00 4.96 -4.73
C VAL A 131 -14.19 4.81 -3.22
N SER A 132 -14.80 5.80 -2.59
CA SER A 132 -15.07 5.77 -1.16
C SER A 132 -16.20 4.78 -0.85
N THR A 133 -15.88 3.76 -0.08
CA THR A 133 -16.85 2.79 0.46
C THR A 133 -17.21 3.08 1.92
N GLY A 134 -16.78 4.23 2.46
CA GLY A 134 -16.95 4.60 3.87
C GLY A 134 -15.97 3.91 4.81
N VAL A 135 -16.07 4.24 6.11
CA VAL A 135 -15.31 3.56 7.17
C VAL A 135 -16.04 2.26 7.51
N VAL A 136 -15.45 1.14 7.13
CA VAL A 136 -16.02 -0.19 7.43
C VAL A 136 -15.37 -0.70 8.72
N PRO A 137 -16.15 -1.06 9.75
CA PRO A 137 -15.60 -1.72 10.93
C PRO A 137 -14.89 -3.00 10.50
N THR A 138 -13.65 -3.20 10.94
CA THR A 138 -13.00 -4.52 10.83
C THR A 138 -13.96 -5.55 11.43
N ALA A 139 -14.23 -6.65 10.73
CA ALA A 139 -15.10 -7.70 11.22
C ALA A 139 -14.43 -8.40 12.41
N ALA A 140 -14.63 -7.87 13.61
CA ALA A 140 -13.99 -8.34 14.84
C ALA A 140 -14.24 -9.84 15.07
N ALA A 141 -15.41 -10.34 14.65
CA ALA A 141 -15.76 -11.76 14.72
C ALA A 141 -14.91 -12.63 13.77
N ALA A 142 -14.63 -12.18 12.55
CA ALA A 142 -13.83 -12.95 11.59
C ALA A 142 -12.33 -12.96 11.99
N ALA A 143 -11.83 -11.84 12.53
CA ALA A 143 -10.50 -11.78 13.12
C ALA A 143 -10.36 -12.71 14.33
N ALA A 144 -11.36 -12.74 15.22
CA ALA A 144 -11.38 -13.61 16.39
C ALA A 144 -11.38 -15.11 16.01
N SER A 145 -12.15 -15.50 14.99
CA SER A 145 -12.18 -16.89 14.51
C SER A 145 -10.83 -17.35 13.94
N LEU A 146 -10.11 -16.50 13.18
CA LEU A 146 -8.77 -16.84 12.67
C LEU A 146 -7.72 -16.94 13.78
N MET A 147 -7.79 -16.09 14.80
CA MET A 147 -6.88 -16.17 15.94
C MET A 147 -7.14 -17.41 16.81
N SER A 148 -8.37 -17.91 16.85
CA SER A 148 -8.74 -19.14 17.56
C SER A 148 -8.26 -20.41 16.86
N ASP A 149 -8.05 -20.39 15.54
CA ASP A 149 -7.71 -21.57 14.73
C ASP A 149 -6.19 -21.85 14.67
N GLY A 150 -5.36 -20.93 15.18
CA GLY A 150 -3.89 -21.07 15.25
C GLY A 150 -3.37 -22.09 16.26
N GLY A 151 -4.24 -22.90 16.87
CA GLY A 151 -3.92 -23.90 17.90
C GLY A 151 -3.70 -25.32 17.39
N GLY A 152 -3.77 -25.59 16.09
CA GLY A 152 -3.78 -26.96 15.57
C GLY A 152 -2.93 -27.18 14.33
N THR A 153 -1.62 -27.39 14.50
CA THR A 153 -0.87 -28.30 13.62
C THR A 153 0.39 -28.80 14.32
N THR A 154 0.24 -29.84 15.13
CA THR A 154 1.30 -30.84 15.32
C THR A 154 1.11 -31.92 14.27
N LEU A 155 2.02 -31.99 13.31
CA LEU A 155 2.52 -33.22 12.71
C LEU A 155 4.01 -33.03 12.44
#